data_AF-A0A7J6T9H0-F1
#
_entry.id   AF-A0A7J6T9H0-F1
#
_cell.length_a   1.000
_cell.length_b   1.000
_cell.length_c   1.000
_cell.angle_alpha   90.00
_cell.angle_beta   90.00
_cell.angle_gamma   90.00
#
_symmetry.space_group_name_H-M   'P 1'
#
loop_
_entity.id
_entity.type
_entity.pdbx_description
1 polymer ?
#
loop_
_entity_poly.entity_id
_entity_poly.type
_entity_poly.pdbx_seq_one_letter_code
_entity_poly.pdbx_strand_id
1 'polypeptide(L)'
;MAFDNFAPTIARLFHSLQTWLMPFKLPLTEDVHMLGHTYSPPLVDDDGTAPPPEESPLYHSYVNVILFTYRSGFKPIEGCAGPASVSDKGWGCAIRATQMLLAQAVREANKTAAGKDATDTSAVLSLFLDDPSAPLSLHRMVRMGQEVLAKRPGTWFGPTSGGMVASRLIKTAHEEDEAAGRAPRVPFHCVAFDDGVLYKDQVEP
;
A
#
# COMPACT_ATOMS: atom_id res chain seq x y z
N MET A 1 -33.81 2.47 -17.11
CA MET A 1 -33.54 3.90 -16.82
C MET A 1 -33.67 4.23 -15.33
N ALA A 2 -33.09 3.43 -14.43
CA ALA A 2 -33.10 3.72 -12.99
C ALA A 2 -31.78 3.36 -12.28
N PHE A 3 -30.75 2.91 -13.01
CA PHE A 3 -29.45 2.57 -12.46
C PHE A 3 -28.37 3.64 -12.69
N ASP A 4 -28.59 4.57 -13.63
CA ASP A 4 -27.59 5.60 -13.97
C ASP A 4 -27.60 6.81 -13.02
N ASN A 5 -28.67 6.99 -12.22
CA ASN A 5 -28.81 8.13 -11.30
C ASN A 5 -28.38 7.83 -9.85
N PHE A 6 -27.99 6.58 -9.53
CA PHE A 6 -27.59 6.19 -8.16
C PHE A 6 -26.07 6.27 -7.93
N ALA A 7 -25.28 6.10 -9.00
CA ALA A 7 -23.82 6.18 -8.96
C ALA A 7 -23.26 7.55 -8.53
N PRO A 8 -23.77 8.72 -9.01
CA PRO A 8 -23.19 10.01 -8.62
C PRO A 8 -23.47 10.38 -7.17
N THR A 9 -24.58 9.90 -6.57
CA THR A 9 -24.94 10.21 -5.18
C THR A 9 -24.08 9.43 -4.19
N ILE A 10 -23.79 8.15 -4.47
CA ILE A 10 -22.85 7.35 -3.65
C ILE A 10 -21.42 7.84 -3.85
N ALA A 11 -21.01 8.18 -5.08
CA ALA A 11 -19.70 8.77 -5.34
C ALA A 11 -19.51 10.08 -4.56
N ARG A 12 -20.53 10.96 -4.52
CA ARG A 12 -20.51 12.19 -3.72
C ARG A 12 -20.48 11.94 -2.20
N LEU A 13 -21.14 10.89 -1.71
CA LEU A 13 -21.08 10.49 -0.30
C LEU A 13 -19.70 9.93 0.09
N PHE A 14 -19.10 9.11 -0.77
CA PHE A 14 -17.72 8.63 -0.59
C PHE A 14 -16.70 9.76 -0.72
N HIS A 15 -16.93 10.72 -1.63
CA HIS A 15 -16.10 11.90 -1.81
C HIS A 15 -16.20 12.87 -0.62
N SER A 16 -17.41 13.06 -0.08
CA SER A 16 -17.65 13.80 1.17
C SER A 16 -16.98 13.13 2.37
N LEU A 17 -16.95 11.81 2.42
CA LEU A 17 -16.25 11.06 3.47
C LEU A 17 -14.73 11.11 3.27
N GLN A 18 -14.23 11.01 2.04
CA GLN A 18 -12.80 11.12 1.72
C GLN A 18 -12.24 12.52 2.01
N THR A 19 -12.99 13.57 1.70
CA THR A 19 -12.63 14.96 2.05
C THR A 19 -12.68 15.19 3.56
N TRP A 20 -13.63 14.59 4.29
CA TRP A 20 -13.67 14.64 5.76
C TRP A 20 -12.53 13.83 6.42
N LEU A 21 -12.04 12.80 5.74
CA LEU A 21 -10.89 11.99 6.13
C LEU A 21 -9.55 12.58 5.66
N MET A 22 -9.53 13.76 5.01
CA MET A 22 -8.27 14.44 4.73
C MET A 22 -7.69 14.98 6.04
N PRO A 23 -6.42 14.67 6.38
CA PRO A 23 -5.80 15.18 7.58
C PRO A 23 -5.46 16.69 7.50
N PHE A 24 -5.70 17.32 6.35
CA PHE A 24 -5.42 18.74 6.09
C PHE A 24 -6.66 19.46 5.56
N LYS A 25 -6.81 20.73 5.94
CA LYS A 25 -7.83 21.63 5.38
C LYS A 25 -7.30 22.23 4.08
N LEU A 26 -8.13 22.21 3.05
CA LEU A 26 -7.90 22.99 1.82
C LEU A 26 -8.64 24.33 1.93
N PRO A 27 -8.08 25.43 1.36
CA PRO A 27 -6.80 25.52 0.66
C PRO A 27 -5.59 25.36 1.58
N LEU A 28 -4.47 24.87 1.02
CA LEU A 28 -3.20 24.76 1.75
C LEU A 28 -2.67 26.15 2.11
N THR A 29 -2.09 26.28 3.31
CA THR A 29 -1.45 27.52 3.79
C THR A 29 0.07 27.48 3.67
N GLU A 30 0.64 26.28 3.49
CA GLU A 30 2.06 26.01 3.39
C GLU A 30 2.31 24.86 2.42
N ASP A 31 3.57 24.65 2.04
CA ASP A 31 3.96 23.51 1.22
C ASP A 31 3.68 22.19 1.94
N VAL A 32 3.05 21.24 1.23
CA VAL A 32 2.87 19.86 1.71
C VAL A 32 3.80 18.95 0.93
N HIS A 33 4.56 18.11 1.64
CA HIS A 33 5.40 17.09 1.04
C HIS A 33 4.76 15.72 1.17
N MET A 34 4.58 15.02 0.05
CA MET A 34 4.02 13.67 0.04
C MET A 34 4.71 12.82 -1.03
N LEU A 35 5.25 11.67 -0.61
CA LEU A 35 5.90 10.67 -1.47
C LEU A 35 6.94 11.26 -2.44
N GLY A 36 7.76 12.22 -1.98
CA GLY A 36 8.81 12.84 -2.77
C GLY A 36 8.38 14.02 -3.64
N HIS A 37 7.10 14.40 -3.60
CA HIS A 37 6.57 15.57 -4.29
C HIS A 37 6.24 16.70 -3.32
N THR A 38 6.41 17.94 -3.78
CA THR A 38 6.01 19.16 -3.07
C THR A 38 4.76 19.73 -3.71
N TYR A 39 3.74 20.03 -2.90
CA TYR A 39 2.48 20.63 -3.31
C TYR A 39 2.34 21.97 -2.63
N SER A 40 2.44 23.05 -3.41
CA SER A 40 2.36 24.40 -2.88
C SER A 40 0.91 24.87 -2.69
N PRO A 41 0.70 25.91 -1.85
CA PRO A 41 -0.57 26.60 -1.73
C PRO A 41 -1.19 26.95 -3.10
N PRO A 42 -2.48 26.67 -3.31
CA PRO A 42 -3.13 27.07 -4.54
C PRO A 42 -3.12 28.60 -4.66
N LEU A 43 -2.92 29.10 -5.88
CA LEU A 43 -3.12 30.52 -6.15
C LEU A 43 -4.58 30.85 -5.88
N VAL A 44 -4.81 31.89 -5.08
CA VAL A 44 -6.15 32.40 -4.77
C VAL A 44 -6.50 33.42 -5.84
N ASP A 45 -7.69 33.32 -6.42
CA ASP A 45 -8.16 34.30 -7.41
C ASP A 45 -8.34 35.69 -6.76
N ASP A 46 -8.46 36.74 -7.57
CA ASP A 46 -8.59 38.13 -7.11
C ASP A 46 -9.74 38.35 -6.10
N ASP A 47 -10.75 37.47 -6.10
CA ASP A 47 -11.90 37.48 -5.19
C ASP A 47 -11.69 36.68 -3.89
N GLY A 48 -10.46 36.23 -3.60
CA GLY A 48 -10.14 35.49 -2.38
C GLY A 48 -10.66 34.04 -2.37
N THR A 49 -11.17 33.55 -3.50
CA THR A 49 -11.73 32.20 -3.61
C THR A 49 -10.64 31.21 -4.04
N ALA A 50 -10.49 30.13 -3.29
CA ALA A 50 -9.58 29.04 -3.65
C ALA A 50 -10.25 28.06 -4.64
N PRO A 51 -9.48 27.42 -5.52
CA PRO A 51 -10.01 26.37 -6.39
C PRO A 51 -10.57 25.21 -5.56
N PRO A 52 -11.57 24.48 -6.10
CA PRO A 52 -12.18 23.37 -5.41
C PRO A 52 -11.13 22.25 -5.14
N PRO A 53 -11.24 21.50 -4.03
CA PRO A 53 -10.30 20.43 -3.68
C PRO A 53 -10.00 19.45 -4.80
N GLU A 54 -10.99 19.13 -5.62
CA GLU A 54 -10.92 18.16 -6.71
C GLU A 54 -9.99 18.59 -7.83
N GLU A 55 -9.65 19.87 -7.93
CA GLU A 55 -8.69 20.40 -8.89
C GLU A 55 -7.28 20.48 -8.29
N SER A 56 -7.12 20.17 -7.00
CA SER A 56 -5.83 20.18 -6.33
C SER A 56 -4.97 18.97 -6.76
N PRO A 57 -3.72 19.20 -7.25
CA PRO A 57 -2.78 18.12 -7.52
C PRO A 57 -2.48 17.26 -6.27
N LEU A 58 -2.53 17.86 -5.07
CA LEU A 58 -2.40 17.14 -3.81
C LEU A 58 -3.59 16.21 -3.58
N TYR A 59 -4.81 16.70 -3.80
CA TYR A 59 -6.03 15.89 -3.67
C TYR A 59 -5.95 14.66 -4.57
N HIS A 60 -5.63 14.86 -5.85
CA HIS A 60 -5.47 13.75 -6.80
C HIS A 60 -4.41 12.76 -6.36
N SER A 61 -3.28 13.24 -5.85
CA SER A 61 -2.19 12.37 -5.41
C SER A 61 -2.56 11.59 -4.14
N TYR A 62 -3.31 12.22 -3.22
CA TYR A 62 -3.76 11.64 -1.96
C TYR A 62 -4.81 10.55 -2.19
N VAL A 63 -5.85 10.82 -2.98
CA VAL A 63 -6.92 9.83 -3.24
C VAL A 63 -6.45 8.65 -4.07
N ASN A 64 -5.33 8.83 -4.80
CA ASN A 64 -4.67 7.74 -5.51
C ASN A 64 -3.78 6.89 -4.60
N VAL A 65 -3.55 7.21 -3.32
CA VAL A 65 -2.79 6.31 -2.44
C VAL A 65 -3.54 4.98 -2.29
N ILE A 66 -2.91 3.88 -2.75
CA ILE A 66 -3.41 2.52 -2.51
C ILE A 66 -3.51 2.27 -1.00
N LEU A 67 -4.74 2.07 -0.54
CA LEU A 67 -5.08 1.87 0.87
C LEU A 67 -5.43 0.40 1.12
N PHE A 68 -4.74 -0.21 2.09
CA PHE A 68 -5.13 -1.49 2.65
C PHE A 68 -5.70 -1.30 4.04
N THR A 69 -6.84 -1.93 4.30
CA THR A 69 -7.57 -1.86 5.56
C THR A 69 -7.77 -3.26 6.11
N TYR A 70 -8.27 -3.35 7.34
CA TYR A 70 -8.70 -4.63 7.89
C TYR A 70 -9.74 -5.31 7.00
N ARG A 71 -9.62 -6.63 6.88
CA ARG A 71 -10.54 -7.49 6.16
C ARG A 71 -11.00 -8.63 7.06
N SER A 72 -12.05 -9.30 6.60
CA SER A 72 -12.66 -10.45 7.25
C SER A 72 -13.25 -11.38 6.20
N GLY A 73 -13.33 -12.67 6.52
CA GLY A 73 -13.86 -13.69 5.61
C GLY A 73 -12.87 -14.18 4.56
N PHE A 74 -11.58 -13.88 4.73
CA PHE A 74 -10.53 -14.49 3.93
C PHE A 74 -10.26 -15.94 4.35
N LYS A 75 -9.51 -16.70 3.53
CA LYS A 75 -9.13 -18.09 3.84
C LYS A 75 -8.40 -18.16 5.19
N PRO A 76 -8.64 -19.17 6.06
CA PRO A 76 -7.98 -19.23 7.36
C PRO A 76 -6.46 -19.13 7.29
N ILE A 77 -5.87 -18.26 8.11
CA ILE A 77 -4.41 -18.15 8.29
C ILE A 77 -3.95 -19.29 9.21
N GLU A 78 -3.00 -20.08 8.73
CA GLU A 78 -2.42 -21.19 9.46
C GLU A 78 -1.80 -20.72 10.79
N GLY A 79 -2.02 -21.48 11.86
CA GLY A 79 -1.52 -21.15 13.21
C GLY A 79 -2.28 -20.04 13.94
N CYS A 80 -3.22 -19.33 13.29
CA CYS A 80 -4.18 -18.46 13.98
C CYS A 80 -5.36 -19.26 14.54
N ALA A 81 -5.86 -18.87 15.71
CA ALA A 81 -7.04 -19.48 16.33
C ALA A 81 -8.21 -18.48 16.43
N GLY A 82 -9.43 -19.02 16.43
CA GLY A 82 -10.65 -18.22 16.60
C GLY A 82 -10.86 -17.18 15.50
N PRO A 83 -11.53 -16.04 15.80
CA PRO A 83 -11.85 -15.01 14.80
C PRO A 83 -10.63 -14.41 14.09
N ALA A 84 -9.45 -14.45 14.72
CA ALA A 84 -8.20 -13.94 14.15
C ALA A 84 -7.67 -14.78 12.98
N SER A 85 -8.18 -16.00 12.78
CA SER A 85 -7.78 -16.83 11.63
C SER A 85 -8.39 -16.36 10.32
N VAL A 86 -9.54 -15.66 10.36
CA VAL A 86 -10.28 -15.19 9.18
C VAL A 86 -10.51 -13.68 9.18
N SER A 87 -9.90 -12.94 10.10
CA SER A 87 -9.91 -11.48 10.13
C SER A 87 -8.64 -10.93 10.77
N ASP A 88 -8.13 -9.83 10.21
CA ASP A 88 -6.97 -9.12 10.75
C ASP A 88 -7.33 -7.92 11.64
N LYS A 89 -8.62 -7.76 11.94
CA LYS A 89 -9.10 -6.71 12.85
C LYS A 89 -8.45 -6.88 14.23
N GLY A 90 -7.82 -5.81 14.71
CA GLY A 90 -7.21 -5.75 16.04
C GLY A 90 -5.75 -6.21 16.11
N TRP A 91 -5.16 -6.71 15.02
CA TRP A 91 -3.75 -7.15 15.03
C TRP A 91 -3.00 -6.86 13.72
N GLY A 92 -3.68 -6.74 12.58
CA GLY A 92 -3.05 -6.62 11.26
C GLY A 92 -2.60 -5.22 10.84
N CYS A 93 -2.81 -4.17 11.63
CA CYS A 93 -2.65 -2.78 11.16
C CYS A 93 -1.26 -2.48 10.61
N ALA A 94 -0.20 -2.93 11.32
CA ALA A 94 1.16 -2.74 10.87
C ALA A 94 1.47 -3.51 9.59
N ILE A 95 0.89 -4.70 9.43
CA ILE A 95 1.03 -5.49 8.20
C ILE A 95 0.36 -4.75 7.04
N ARG A 96 -0.86 -4.21 7.23
CA ARG A 96 -1.55 -3.39 6.22
C ARG A 96 -0.75 -2.14 5.85
N ALA A 97 -0.15 -1.48 6.83
CA ALA A 97 0.74 -0.34 6.57
C ALA A 97 1.99 -0.75 5.75
N THR A 98 2.60 -1.90 6.04
CA THR A 98 3.68 -2.46 5.21
C THR A 98 3.19 -2.77 3.79
N GLN A 99 2.02 -3.39 3.62
CA GLN A 99 1.43 -3.63 2.30
C GLN A 99 1.21 -2.32 1.53
N MET A 100 0.73 -1.26 2.20
CA MET A 100 0.53 0.05 1.57
C MET A 100 1.85 0.61 1.05
N LEU A 101 2.90 0.58 1.88
CA LEU A 101 4.24 1.04 1.49
C LEU A 101 4.78 0.27 0.29
N LEU A 102 4.69 -1.06 0.31
CA LEU A 102 5.15 -1.91 -0.78
C LEU A 102 4.34 -1.69 -2.06
N ALA A 103 3.02 -1.53 -1.97
CA ALA A 103 2.19 -1.26 -3.14
C ALA A 103 2.52 0.10 -3.77
N GLN A 104 2.81 1.13 -2.95
CA GLN A 104 3.33 2.39 -3.49
C GLN A 104 4.66 2.16 -4.21
N ALA A 105 5.59 1.42 -3.61
CA ALA A 105 6.90 1.15 -4.21
C ALA A 105 6.77 0.40 -5.56
N VAL A 106 5.89 -0.62 -5.64
CA VAL A 106 5.62 -1.35 -6.91
C VAL A 106 5.08 -0.39 -7.96
N ARG A 107 4.12 0.46 -7.59
CA ARG A 107 3.53 1.43 -8.50
C ARG A 107 4.55 2.43 -9.02
N GLU A 108 5.39 3.00 -8.15
CA GLU A 108 6.40 3.96 -8.56
C GLU A 108 7.47 3.30 -9.45
N ALA A 109 7.94 2.10 -9.10
CA ALA A 109 8.89 1.36 -9.90
C ALA A 109 8.34 1.01 -11.30
N ASN A 110 7.06 0.64 -11.40
CA ASN A 110 6.41 0.38 -12.69
C ASN A 110 6.35 1.63 -13.57
N LYS A 111 6.06 2.82 -13.00
CA LYS A 111 6.08 4.10 -13.74
C LYS A 111 7.46 4.40 -14.33
N THR A 112 8.53 4.13 -13.57
CA THR A 112 9.90 4.32 -14.04
C THR A 112 10.23 3.36 -15.18
N ALA A 113 9.76 2.11 -15.12
CA ALA A 113 10.10 1.07 -16.09
C ALA A 113 9.31 1.14 -17.41
N ALA A 114 8.01 1.51 -17.39
CA ALA A 114 7.12 1.38 -18.54
C ALA A 114 6.54 2.71 -19.08
N GLY A 115 7.02 3.86 -18.59
CA GLY A 115 6.46 5.16 -18.98
C GLY A 115 5.03 5.37 -18.46
N LYS A 116 4.35 6.42 -18.93
CA LYS A 116 3.08 6.94 -18.35
C LYS A 116 1.91 5.94 -18.28
N ASP A 117 1.94 4.83 -19.01
CA ASP A 117 0.86 3.80 -19.03
C ASP A 117 0.97 2.73 -17.93
N ALA A 118 1.95 2.82 -17.03
CA ALA A 118 2.28 1.77 -16.05
C ALA A 118 1.51 1.82 -14.71
N THR A 119 0.32 2.42 -14.68
CA THR A 119 -0.46 2.62 -13.44
C THR A 119 -1.65 1.67 -13.30
N ASP A 120 -1.55 0.43 -13.83
CA ASP A 120 -2.59 -0.57 -13.60
C ASP A 120 -2.63 -0.94 -12.10
N THR A 121 -3.58 -0.31 -11.40
CA THR A 121 -3.82 -0.55 -9.98
C THR A 121 -4.29 -1.99 -9.75
N SER A 122 -4.96 -2.63 -10.71
CA SER A 122 -5.39 -4.02 -10.61
C SER A 122 -4.21 -4.98 -10.54
N ALA A 123 -3.21 -4.79 -11.43
CA ALA A 123 -1.98 -5.57 -11.42
C ALA A 123 -1.25 -5.45 -10.07
N VAL A 124 -1.12 -4.23 -9.52
CA VAL A 124 -0.51 -4.02 -8.19
C VAL A 124 -1.33 -4.71 -7.10
N LEU A 125 -2.65 -4.49 -7.06
CA LEU A 125 -3.53 -5.07 -6.04
C LEU A 125 -3.54 -6.61 -6.06
N SER A 126 -3.38 -7.22 -7.24
CA SER A 126 -3.31 -8.68 -7.39
C SER A 126 -2.18 -9.31 -6.57
N LEU A 127 -1.11 -8.56 -6.28
CA LEU A 127 0.01 -9.03 -5.46
C LEU A 127 -0.37 -9.18 -3.98
N PHE A 128 -1.37 -8.42 -3.51
CA PHE A 128 -1.68 -8.22 -2.09
C PHE A 128 -3.05 -8.77 -1.67
N LEU A 129 -3.76 -9.47 -2.56
CA LEU A 129 -5.05 -10.09 -2.22
C LEU A 129 -4.92 -10.93 -0.95
N ASP A 130 -5.97 -10.98 -0.12
CA ASP A 130 -6.03 -11.82 1.07
C ASP A 130 -6.30 -13.29 0.72
N ASP A 131 -5.44 -13.82 -0.14
CA ASP A 131 -5.41 -15.19 -0.60
C ASP A 131 -3.97 -15.71 -0.51
N PRO A 132 -3.73 -16.94 0.00
CA PRO A 132 -2.38 -17.50 0.10
C PRO A 132 -1.61 -17.62 -1.23
N SER A 133 -2.32 -17.58 -2.38
CA SER A 133 -1.71 -17.55 -3.71
C SER A 133 -1.10 -16.20 -4.09
N ALA A 134 -1.56 -15.10 -3.48
CA ALA A 134 -1.02 -13.77 -3.75
C ALA A 134 0.37 -13.64 -3.08
N PRO A 135 1.41 -13.21 -3.82
CA PRO A 135 2.80 -13.27 -3.37
C PRO A 135 3.10 -12.39 -2.15
N LEU A 136 2.37 -11.29 -1.98
CA LEU A 136 2.51 -10.33 -0.88
C LEU A 136 1.23 -10.26 -0.01
N SER A 137 0.45 -11.35 -0.01
CA SER A 137 -0.76 -11.48 0.81
C SER A 137 -0.48 -11.38 2.31
N LEU A 138 -1.51 -11.02 3.07
CA LEU A 138 -1.48 -11.06 4.54
C LEU A 138 -1.06 -12.46 5.04
N HIS A 139 -1.55 -13.53 4.42
CA HIS A 139 -1.22 -14.91 4.76
C HIS A 139 0.28 -15.18 4.67
N ARG A 140 0.89 -14.79 3.55
CA ARG A 140 2.33 -15.00 3.33
C ARG A 140 3.18 -14.11 4.23
N MET A 141 2.75 -12.88 4.49
CA MET A 141 3.44 -12.01 5.47
C MET A 141 3.41 -12.62 6.88
N VAL A 142 2.28 -13.19 7.31
CA VAL A 142 2.18 -13.84 8.63
C VAL A 142 3.03 -15.11 8.70
N ARG A 143 2.95 -15.97 7.68
CA ARG A 143 3.80 -17.18 7.59
C ARG A 143 5.28 -16.80 7.64
N MET A 144 5.70 -15.83 6.82
CA MET A 144 7.08 -15.37 6.79
C MET A 144 7.52 -14.80 8.14
N GLY A 145 6.67 -14.02 8.82
CA GLY A 145 6.95 -13.52 10.17
C GLY A 145 7.12 -14.64 11.21
N GLN A 146 6.38 -15.73 11.07
CA GLN A 146 6.56 -16.91 11.90
C GLN A 146 7.91 -17.60 11.61
N GLU A 147 8.25 -17.78 10.32
CA GLU A 147 9.47 -18.48 9.89
C GLU A 147 10.75 -17.71 10.25
N VAL A 148 10.79 -16.40 10.01
CA VAL A 148 12.05 -15.61 10.15
C VAL A 148 12.17 -14.87 11.47
N LEU A 149 11.06 -14.60 12.17
CA LEU A 149 11.06 -13.83 13.43
C LEU A 149 10.43 -14.59 14.60
N ALA A 150 10.04 -15.86 14.42
CA ALA A 150 9.30 -16.64 15.41
C ALA A 150 8.02 -15.93 15.93
N LYS A 151 7.43 -15.02 15.13
CA LYS A 151 6.22 -14.32 15.52
C LYS A 151 5.01 -15.22 15.42
N ARG A 152 4.19 -15.24 16.48
CA ARG A 152 2.95 -16.01 16.49
C ARG A 152 1.94 -15.40 15.50
N PRO A 153 1.28 -16.21 14.65
CA PRO A 153 0.17 -15.74 13.83
C PRO A 153 -0.91 -15.05 14.66
N GLY A 154 -1.47 -13.94 14.13
CA GLY A 154 -2.47 -13.15 14.84
C GLY A 154 -1.90 -12.12 15.81
N THR A 155 -0.58 -11.91 15.83
CA THR A 155 0.08 -10.90 16.66
C THR A 155 0.57 -9.70 15.86
N TRP A 156 0.83 -8.60 16.56
CA TRP A 156 1.20 -7.32 15.96
C TRP A 156 2.63 -7.30 15.40
N PHE A 157 2.81 -6.60 14.27
CA PHE A 157 4.12 -6.31 13.69
C PHE A 157 4.59 -4.92 14.14
N GLY A 158 5.88 -4.80 14.48
CA GLY A 158 6.53 -3.49 14.52
C GLY A 158 7.13 -3.15 13.15
N PRO A 159 7.56 -1.89 12.93
CA PRO A 159 8.18 -1.48 11.66
C PRO A 159 9.34 -2.38 11.23
N THR A 160 10.25 -2.73 12.15
CA THR A 160 11.38 -3.64 11.90
C THR A 160 10.90 -5.01 11.41
N SER A 161 9.89 -5.59 12.07
CA SER A 161 9.33 -6.88 11.65
C SER A 161 8.72 -6.79 10.25
N GLY A 162 7.99 -5.71 9.96
CA GLY A 162 7.41 -5.47 8.64
C GLY A 162 8.49 -5.39 7.55
N GLY A 163 9.57 -4.63 7.80
CA GLY A 163 10.70 -4.51 6.87
C GLY A 163 11.43 -5.82 6.62
N MET A 164 11.79 -6.56 7.68
CA MET A 164 12.47 -7.86 7.56
C MET A 164 11.61 -8.89 6.83
N VAL A 165 10.31 -8.96 7.16
CA VAL A 165 9.36 -9.86 6.48
C VAL A 165 9.21 -9.48 5.01
N ALA A 166 9.07 -8.18 4.70
CA ALA A 166 8.95 -7.71 3.32
C ALA A 166 10.18 -8.07 2.50
N SER A 167 11.38 -7.83 3.03
CA SER A 167 12.65 -8.17 2.37
C SER A 167 12.73 -9.66 2.02
N ARG A 168 12.49 -10.54 3.00
CA ARG A 168 12.54 -11.98 2.74
C ARG A 168 11.43 -12.45 1.81
N LEU A 169 10.20 -11.94 1.98
CA LEU A 169 9.05 -12.35 1.18
C LEU A 169 9.21 -11.96 -0.29
N ILE A 170 9.75 -10.76 -0.58
CA ILE A 170 10.02 -10.33 -1.95
C ILE A 170 11.11 -11.22 -2.57
N LYS A 171 12.17 -11.53 -1.83
CA LYS A 171 13.21 -12.45 -2.29
C LYS A 171 12.63 -13.84 -2.63
N THR A 172 11.77 -14.39 -1.77
CA THR A 172 11.10 -15.67 -2.05
C THR A 172 10.16 -15.58 -3.24
N ALA A 173 9.43 -14.47 -3.41
CA ALA A 173 8.57 -14.27 -4.58
C ALA A 173 9.39 -14.21 -5.89
N HIS A 174 10.59 -13.62 -5.87
CA HIS A 174 11.52 -13.65 -7.00
C HIS A 174 12.02 -15.08 -7.28
N GLU A 175 12.44 -15.82 -6.25
CA GLU A 175 12.85 -17.22 -6.38
C GLU A 175 11.72 -18.09 -7.01
N GLU A 176 10.46 -17.86 -6.62
CA GLU A 176 9.28 -18.53 -7.21
C GLU A 176 8.99 -18.10 -8.66
N ASP A 177 9.27 -16.85 -9.02
CA ASP A 177 9.10 -16.34 -10.38
C ASP A 177 10.15 -16.94 -11.32
N GLU A 178 11.41 -16.95 -10.90
CA GLU A 178 12.52 -17.59 -11.63
C GLU A 178 12.29 -19.09 -11.81
N ALA A 179 11.91 -19.81 -10.75
CA ALA A 179 11.61 -21.24 -10.83
C ALA A 179 10.45 -21.56 -11.78
N ALA A 180 9.54 -20.60 -11.99
CA ALA A 180 8.43 -20.71 -12.92
C ALA A 180 8.73 -20.14 -14.32
N GLY A 181 9.95 -19.66 -14.58
CA GLY A 181 10.33 -19.02 -15.85
C GLY A 181 9.56 -17.73 -16.15
N ARG A 182 9.16 -16.98 -15.11
CA ARG A 182 8.38 -15.75 -15.21
C ARG A 182 9.26 -14.55 -14.86
N ALA A 183 9.00 -13.41 -15.51
CA ALA A 183 9.60 -12.16 -15.08
C ALA A 183 9.18 -11.81 -13.64
N PRO A 184 10.04 -11.14 -12.85
CA PRO A 184 9.73 -10.73 -11.49
C PRO A 184 8.46 -9.88 -11.42
N ARG A 185 7.48 -10.32 -10.64
CA ARG A 185 6.23 -9.55 -10.40
C ARG A 185 6.45 -8.31 -9.53
N VAL A 186 7.49 -8.32 -8.71
CA VAL A 186 7.90 -7.18 -7.88
C VAL A 186 9.14 -6.56 -8.53
N PRO A 187 9.07 -5.33 -9.07
CA PRO A 187 10.10 -4.75 -9.94
C PRO A 187 11.26 -4.10 -9.17
N PHE A 188 11.53 -4.53 -7.93
CA PHE A 188 12.61 -4.00 -7.11
C PHE A 188 13.11 -5.04 -6.10
N HIS A 189 14.36 -4.88 -5.66
CA HIS A 189 14.90 -5.59 -4.51
C HIS A 189 14.54 -4.86 -3.21
N CYS A 190 14.28 -5.61 -2.15
CA CYS A 190 14.02 -5.08 -0.83
C CYS A 190 15.07 -5.63 0.13
N VAL A 191 15.85 -4.73 0.73
CA VAL A 191 16.88 -5.06 1.72
C VAL A 191 16.51 -4.39 3.03
N ALA A 192 16.55 -5.15 4.13
CA ALA A 192 16.25 -4.65 5.47
C ALA A 192 17.50 -4.78 6.35
N PHE A 193 17.81 -3.71 7.07
CA PHE A 193 18.92 -3.63 8.02
C PHE A 193 18.38 -3.39 9.42
N ASP A 194 18.91 -4.08 10.42
CA ASP A 194 18.48 -3.99 11.82
C ASP A 194 19.53 -3.32 12.73
N ASP A 195 20.69 -2.98 12.18
CA ASP A 195 21.80 -2.29 12.85
C ASP A 195 21.82 -0.77 12.57
N GLY A 196 20.90 -0.28 11.74
CA GLY A 196 20.80 1.13 11.36
C GLY A 196 21.83 1.57 10.32
N VAL A 197 22.51 0.64 9.66
CA VAL A 197 23.53 0.94 8.64
C VAL A 197 23.07 0.43 7.28
N LEU A 198 23.29 1.24 6.23
CA LEU A 198 23.08 0.82 4.84
C LEU A 198 24.42 0.38 4.24
N TYR A 199 24.49 -0.86 3.79
CA TYR A 199 25.68 -1.43 3.17
C TYR A 199 25.56 -1.37 1.65
N LYS A 200 26.42 -0.59 1.01
CA LYS A 200 26.35 -0.30 -0.43
C LYS A 200 26.41 -1.58 -1.28
N ASP A 201 27.31 -2.49 -0.93
CA ASP A 201 27.50 -3.79 -1.58
C ASP A 201 26.28 -4.72 -1.49
N GLN A 202 25.37 -4.46 -0.55
CA GLN A 202 24.13 -5.21 -0.39
C GLN A 202 22.94 -4.57 -1.11
N VAL A 203 23.00 -3.27 -1.42
CA VAL A 203 21.95 -2.51 -2.13
C VAL A 203 22.22 -2.48 -3.64
N GLU A 204 23.49 -2.42 -4.04
CA GLU A 204 23.95 -2.41 -5.43
C GLU A 204 24.78 -3.69 -5.72
N PRO A 205 24.14 -4.88 -5.76
CA PRO A 205 24.83 -6.15 -5.98
C PRO A 205 25.32 -6.36 -7.43
#